data_AF-A0A7C7RGC7-F1
#
_entry.id   AF-A0A7C7RGC7-F1
#
_cell.length_a   1.000
_cell.length_b   1.000
_cell.length_c   1.000
_cell.angle_alpha   90.00
_cell.angle_beta   90.00
_cell.angle_gamma   90.00
#
_symmetry.space_group_name_H-M   'P 1'
#
loop_
_entity.id
_entity.type
_entity.pdbx_description
1 polymer ?
#
loop_
_entity_poly.entity_id
_entity_poly.type
_entity_poly.pdbx_seq_one_letter_code
_entity_poly.pdbx_strand_id
1 'polypeptide(L)'
;MAGQTIEISVQQPSGIPRKRCPLTCGVPFPEGLLRDVNGLRLESGSGEGIPLQVARTASWPDGSVKWTLLDFQVDLEPTERKLLNLRFGEGINREAEPPHPLRVEDREGSIFVDAGPLSFEVTSGGRHPFRTFRFNGADMLQDEVPMLDLEVEDRRYVASDPDSKVFVEEHGPLRAVVRCEGKYVAEDGSKLLDYIFRIYAYAGKPFIRLYHTFVNKEPVEKLEISELSLHLPLRLSGKTERFLLGTADHYRPFRVHRALEVALARADHFVRRNILTPEGFALKLSSLRRNYLAPGESDFITEPLAYLAEKTKDKSYLELAYLNFKQALIARDPVHNPGHPATEEYRFWLPFPDYADRAGILEDLKPC
;
A
#
# COMPACT_ATOMS: atom_id res chain seq x y z
N MET A 1 29.39 -7.52 -18.07
CA MET A 1 28.92 -8.93 -17.91
C MET A 1 27.77 -9.18 -18.87
N ALA A 2 27.72 -10.34 -19.52
CA ALA A 2 26.61 -10.73 -20.40
C ALA A 2 25.26 -10.63 -19.67
N GLY A 3 24.18 -10.35 -20.42
CA GLY A 3 22.83 -10.16 -19.87
C GLY A 3 22.37 -11.35 -19.03
N GLN A 4 22.06 -11.09 -17.77
CA GLN A 4 21.51 -12.05 -16.81
C GLN A 4 19.99 -11.91 -16.70
N THR A 5 19.34 -12.91 -16.11
CA THR A 5 17.89 -12.96 -15.97
C THR A 5 17.49 -13.44 -14.59
N ILE A 6 16.50 -12.78 -13.99
CA ILE A 6 15.73 -13.28 -12.86
C ILE A 6 14.31 -13.58 -13.35
N GLU A 7 13.82 -14.80 -13.13
CA GLU A 7 12.42 -15.11 -13.43
C GLU A 7 11.52 -14.58 -12.30
N ILE A 8 10.44 -13.89 -12.67
CA ILE A 8 9.42 -13.41 -11.76
C ILE A 8 8.13 -14.17 -12.06
N SER A 9 7.63 -14.91 -11.06
CA SER A 9 6.33 -15.57 -11.12
C SER A 9 5.23 -14.65 -10.61
N VAL A 10 4.10 -14.63 -11.31
CA VAL A 10 2.89 -13.91 -10.93
C VAL A 10 1.73 -14.89 -10.90
N GLN A 11 1.22 -15.17 -9.70
CA GLN A 11 0.02 -15.98 -9.54
C GLN A 11 -1.22 -15.08 -9.47
N GLN A 12 -2.22 -15.39 -10.29
CA GLN A 12 -3.58 -14.89 -10.13
C GLN A 12 -4.35 -15.91 -9.27
N PRO A 13 -4.67 -15.60 -8.00
CA PRO A 13 -5.33 -16.57 -7.13
C PRO A 13 -6.84 -16.70 -7.37
N SER A 14 -7.43 -15.78 -8.16
CA SER A 14 -8.89 -15.71 -8.34
C SER A 14 -9.36 -16.14 -9.73
N GLY A 15 -10.65 -16.48 -9.81
CA GLY A 15 -11.33 -16.77 -11.07
C GLY A 15 -11.67 -15.54 -11.92
N ILE A 16 -11.14 -14.36 -11.60
CA ILE A 16 -11.50 -13.09 -12.25
C ILE A 16 -10.34 -12.62 -13.14
N PRO A 17 -10.57 -12.39 -14.45
CA PRO A 17 -9.54 -11.84 -15.32
C PRO A 17 -9.20 -10.41 -14.91
N ARG A 18 -7.93 -10.03 -15.07
CA ARG A 18 -7.45 -8.68 -14.80
C ARG A 18 -6.66 -8.15 -15.96
N LYS A 19 -7.14 -7.05 -16.54
CA LYS A 19 -6.41 -6.35 -17.60
C LYS A 19 -5.47 -5.31 -17.01
N ARG A 20 -4.21 -5.33 -17.44
CA ARG A 20 -3.11 -4.47 -17.01
C ARG A 20 -3.03 -4.33 -15.48
N CYS A 21 -3.18 -5.42 -14.73
CA CYS A 21 -3.20 -5.38 -13.26
C CYS A 21 -1.95 -4.67 -12.74
N PRO A 22 -2.07 -3.60 -11.93
CA PRO A 22 -0.93 -2.98 -11.29
C PRO A 22 -0.31 -3.92 -10.27
N LEU A 23 1.00 -4.06 -10.33
CA LEU A 23 1.77 -5.01 -9.59
C LEU A 23 3.03 -4.34 -9.06
N THR A 24 3.32 -4.58 -7.79
CA THR A 24 4.53 -4.11 -7.12
C THR A 24 5.24 -5.30 -6.50
N CYS A 25 6.56 -5.43 -6.68
CA CYS A 25 7.36 -6.40 -5.94
C CYS A 25 8.78 -5.90 -5.69
N GLY A 26 9.38 -6.37 -4.60
CA GLY A 26 10.80 -6.13 -4.32
C GLY A 26 11.68 -7.21 -4.95
N VAL A 27 12.81 -6.81 -5.54
CA VAL A 27 13.84 -7.75 -6.03
C VAL A 27 15.20 -7.38 -5.42
N PRO A 28 15.84 -8.29 -4.66
CA PRO A 28 17.17 -8.07 -4.11
C PRO A 28 18.26 -8.36 -5.15
N PHE A 29 19.39 -7.67 -5.00
CA PHE A 29 20.59 -7.91 -5.79
C PHE A 29 21.81 -8.10 -4.87
N PRO A 30 22.68 -9.10 -5.15
CA PRO A 30 23.97 -9.24 -4.47
C PRO A 30 24.85 -7.99 -4.59
N GLU A 31 25.73 -7.81 -3.60
CA GLU A 31 26.73 -6.73 -3.59
C GLU A 31 27.59 -6.76 -4.86
N GLY A 32 27.83 -5.57 -5.44
CA GLY A 32 28.58 -5.38 -6.68
C GLY A 32 27.86 -5.79 -7.98
N LEU A 33 26.72 -6.49 -7.93
CA LEU A 33 26.10 -7.07 -9.13
C LEU A 33 25.37 -6.06 -10.02
N LEU A 34 24.53 -5.21 -9.41
CA LEU A 34 23.75 -4.19 -10.12
C LEU A 34 24.18 -2.80 -9.65
N ARG A 35 24.72 -1.97 -10.56
CA ARG A 35 25.20 -0.61 -10.24
C ARG A 35 24.13 0.46 -10.42
N ASP A 36 23.28 0.31 -11.44
CA ASP A 36 22.23 1.27 -11.79
C ASP A 36 20.91 0.52 -12.09
N VAL A 37 19.81 1.01 -11.52
CA VAL A 37 18.45 0.49 -11.76
C VAL A 37 17.95 0.74 -13.18
N ASN A 38 18.58 1.66 -13.92
CA ASN A 38 18.28 1.84 -15.35
C ASN A 38 18.68 0.62 -16.19
N GLY A 39 19.61 -0.19 -15.69
CA GLY A 39 20.07 -1.43 -16.30
C GLY A 39 19.11 -2.63 -16.16
N LEU A 40 17.83 -2.39 -15.87
CA LEU A 40 16.80 -3.41 -15.66
C LEU A 40 15.74 -3.36 -16.75
N ARG A 41 15.36 -4.48 -17.35
CA ARG A 41 14.25 -4.56 -18.32
C ARG A 41 13.34 -5.72 -17.94
N LEU A 42 12.03 -5.48 -17.90
CA LEU A 42 11.05 -6.55 -17.70
C LEU A 42 10.54 -7.02 -19.07
N GLU A 43 10.47 -8.33 -19.25
CA GLU A 43 9.99 -8.97 -20.48
C GLU A 43 8.93 -10.01 -20.16
N SER A 44 8.00 -10.22 -21.08
CA SER A 44 7.09 -11.36 -21.04
C SER A 44 7.85 -12.67 -21.35
N GLY A 45 7.17 -13.81 -21.21
CA GLY A 45 7.70 -15.11 -21.64
C GLY A 45 8.02 -15.20 -23.14
N SER A 46 7.43 -14.32 -23.98
CA SER A 46 7.73 -14.24 -25.42
C SER A 46 8.87 -13.27 -25.76
N GLY A 47 9.46 -12.61 -24.76
CA GLY A 47 10.53 -11.62 -24.95
C GLY A 47 10.03 -10.20 -25.28
N GLU A 48 8.72 -9.95 -25.21
CA GLU A 48 8.16 -8.60 -25.40
C GLU A 48 8.43 -7.74 -24.17
N GLY A 49 8.91 -6.51 -24.37
CA GLY A 49 9.18 -5.57 -23.29
C GLY A 49 7.91 -5.12 -22.56
N ILE A 50 7.94 -5.15 -21.23
CA ILE A 50 6.86 -4.67 -20.35
C ILE A 50 7.31 -3.34 -19.72
N PRO A 51 6.48 -2.29 -19.75
CA PRO A 51 6.78 -1.04 -19.07
C PRO A 51 7.12 -1.26 -17.60
N LEU A 52 8.26 -0.73 -17.17
CA LEU A 52 8.82 -0.98 -15.85
C LEU A 52 9.26 0.32 -15.18
N GLN A 53 8.64 0.62 -14.04
CA GLN A 53 9.07 1.65 -13.11
C GLN A 53 9.88 0.97 -12.01
N VAL A 54 11.04 1.54 -11.68
CA VAL A 54 11.95 0.99 -10.67
C VAL A 54 12.37 2.09 -9.71
N ALA A 55 12.27 1.81 -8.42
CA ALA A 55 12.93 2.58 -7.37
C ALA A 55 14.05 1.75 -6.74
N ARG A 56 15.22 2.36 -6.52
CA ARG A 56 16.25 1.81 -5.63
C ARG A 56 15.81 2.08 -4.20
N THR A 57 15.50 1.04 -3.45
CA THR A 57 15.07 1.16 -2.06
C THR A 57 16.21 0.95 -1.07
N ALA A 58 17.32 0.31 -1.47
CA ALA A 58 18.48 0.17 -0.60
C ALA A 58 19.79 0.01 -1.37
N SER A 59 20.91 0.18 -0.64
CA SER A 59 22.26 0.28 -1.18
C SER A 59 23.24 -0.57 -0.37
N TRP A 60 24.14 -1.27 -1.04
CA TRP A 60 25.31 -1.86 -0.38
C TRP A 60 26.36 -0.77 -0.05
N PRO A 61 27.30 -1.03 0.90
CA PRO A 61 28.38 -0.10 1.22
C PRO A 61 29.25 0.29 0.02
N ASP A 62 29.41 -0.59 -0.97
CA ASP A 62 30.15 -0.33 -2.21
C ASP A 62 29.36 0.55 -3.22
N GLY A 63 28.15 0.97 -2.85
CA GLY A 63 27.25 1.79 -3.66
C GLY A 63 26.41 1.01 -4.67
N SER A 64 26.53 -0.32 -4.78
CA SER A 64 25.67 -1.13 -5.63
C SER A 64 24.25 -1.22 -5.08
N VAL A 65 23.30 -1.54 -5.95
CA VAL A 65 21.88 -1.70 -5.61
C VAL A 65 21.72 -2.95 -4.76
N LYS A 66 21.05 -2.81 -3.60
CA LYS A 66 20.73 -3.94 -2.71
C LYS A 66 19.28 -4.39 -2.88
N TRP A 67 18.35 -3.43 -2.86
CA TRP A 67 16.93 -3.66 -3.06
C TRP A 67 16.37 -2.75 -4.13
N THR A 68 15.54 -3.32 -5.00
CA THR A 68 14.70 -2.59 -5.94
C THR A 68 13.24 -2.82 -5.63
N LEU A 69 12.42 -1.81 -5.89
CA LEU A 69 10.97 -1.91 -5.96
C LEU A 69 10.57 -1.77 -7.42
N LEU A 70 9.92 -2.80 -7.95
CA LEU A 70 9.45 -2.86 -9.33
C LEU A 70 7.96 -2.59 -9.37
N ASP A 71 7.54 -1.66 -10.22
CA ASP A 71 6.15 -1.34 -10.51
C ASP A 71 5.88 -1.56 -12.00
N PHE A 72 4.90 -2.41 -12.30
CA PHE A 72 4.55 -2.79 -13.67
C PHE A 72 3.08 -3.21 -13.77
N GLN A 73 2.60 -3.40 -15.00
CA GLN A 73 1.23 -3.81 -15.27
C GLN A 73 1.20 -4.98 -16.25
N VAL A 74 0.45 -6.04 -15.94
CA VAL A 74 0.27 -7.20 -16.84
C VAL A 74 -1.18 -7.67 -16.88
N ASP A 75 -1.59 -8.25 -18.00
CA ASP A 75 -2.85 -8.98 -18.10
C ASP A 75 -2.75 -10.32 -17.39
N LEU A 76 -3.72 -10.67 -16.55
CA LEU A 76 -3.78 -11.96 -15.86
C LEU A 76 -5.11 -12.63 -16.15
N GLU A 77 -5.08 -13.81 -16.76
CA GLU A 77 -6.25 -14.65 -16.94
C GLU A 77 -6.61 -15.38 -15.62
N PRO A 78 -7.86 -15.84 -15.45
CA PRO A 78 -8.30 -16.53 -14.25
C PRO A 78 -7.36 -17.68 -13.87
N THR A 79 -6.95 -17.75 -12.60
CA THR A 79 -6.04 -18.79 -12.07
C THR A 79 -4.67 -18.90 -12.74
N GLU A 80 -4.30 -17.95 -13.62
CA GLU A 80 -3.04 -17.99 -14.37
C GLU A 80 -1.81 -17.87 -13.46
N ARG A 81 -0.81 -18.71 -13.72
CA ARG A 81 0.58 -18.48 -13.30
C ARG A 81 1.34 -17.88 -14.48
N LYS A 82 1.67 -16.59 -14.44
CA LYS A 82 2.46 -15.92 -15.47
C LYS A 82 3.92 -15.83 -15.08
N LEU A 83 4.81 -16.21 -15.99
CA LEU A 83 6.26 -16.05 -15.84
C LEU A 83 6.75 -14.85 -16.64
N LEU A 84 7.59 -14.03 -16.00
CA LEU A 84 8.19 -12.82 -16.56
C LEU A 84 9.71 -12.88 -16.38
N ASN A 85 10.44 -12.21 -17.25
CA ASN A 85 11.90 -12.19 -17.23
C ASN A 85 12.39 -10.79 -16.87
N LEU A 86 13.03 -10.62 -15.72
CA LEU A 86 13.76 -9.41 -15.36
C LEU A 86 15.20 -9.54 -15.87
N ARG A 87 15.49 -8.92 -17.00
CA ARG A 87 16.83 -8.84 -17.59
C ARG A 87 17.64 -7.74 -16.94
N PHE A 88 18.93 -8.00 -16.74
CA PHE A 88 19.86 -7.01 -16.24
C PHE A 88 21.29 -7.29 -16.73
N GLY A 89 22.11 -6.24 -16.81
CA GLY A 89 23.50 -6.36 -17.25
C GLY A 89 23.89 -5.29 -18.25
N GLU A 90 25.06 -5.46 -18.84
CA GLU A 90 25.64 -4.48 -19.74
C GLU A 90 24.84 -4.37 -21.05
N GLY A 91 24.47 -3.16 -21.45
CA GLY A 91 23.67 -2.89 -22.64
C GLY A 91 22.15 -3.13 -22.49
N ILE A 92 21.68 -3.59 -21.33
CA ILE A 92 20.24 -3.71 -21.05
C ILE A 92 19.72 -2.35 -20.59
N ASN A 93 18.71 -1.82 -21.28
CA ASN A 93 18.05 -0.55 -20.93
C ASN A 93 16.52 -0.72 -20.96
N ARG A 94 15.78 0.14 -20.26
CA ARG A 94 14.31 0.18 -20.35
C ARG A 94 13.88 0.89 -21.63
N GLU A 95 13.07 0.21 -22.45
CA GLU A 95 12.56 0.76 -23.72
C GLU A 95 11.02 0.84 -23.75
N ALA A 96 10.32 -0.05 -23.03
CA ALA A 96 8.87 -0.10 -23.05
C ALA A 96 8.26 1.05 -22.22
N GLU A 97 7.37 1.82 -22.84
CA GLU A 97 6.62 2.90 -22.19
C GLU A 97 5.15 2.51 -21.98
N PRO A 98 4.50 2.98 -20.89
CA PRO A 98 3.08 2.76 -20.72
C PRO A 98 2.28 3.54 -21.79
N PRO A 99 1.19 2.98 -22.34
CA PRO A 99 0.37 3.68 -23.35
C PRO A 99 -0.21 5.03 -22.88
N HIS A 100 -0.46 5.16 -21.57
CA HIS A 100 -0.92 6.38 -20.93
C HIS A 100 -0.09 6.61 -19.66
N PRO A 101 1.09 7.22 -19.76
CA PRO A 101 1.92 7.49 -18.58
C PRO A 101 1.16 8.38 -17.59
N LEU A 102 1.31 8.11 -16.30
CA LEU A 102 0.83 9.02 -15.26
C LEU A 102 1.50 10.38 -15.39
N ARG A 103 0.71 11.43 -15.25
CA ARG A 103 1.21 12.80 -15.14
C ARG A 103 0.91 13.33 -13.74
N VAL A 104 1.96 13.76 -13.05
CA VAL A 104 1.85 14.42 -11.74
C VAL A 104 2.40 15.82 -11.89
N GLU A 105 1.62 16.81 -11.47
CA GLU A 105 2.04 18.21 -11.41
C GLU A 105 1.95 18.71 -9.98
N ASP A 106 3.08 19.11 -9.44
CA ASP A 106 3.13 19.91 -8.22
C ASP A 106 2.82 21.37 -8.57
N ARG A 107 1.74 21.90 -8.02
CA ARG A 107 1.24 23.26 -8.25
C ARG A 107 1.29 24.03 -6.94
N GLU A 108 1.12 25.36 -7.01
CA GLU A 108 1.11 26.19 -5.81
C GLU A 108 -0.06 25.82 -4.89
N GLY A 109 0.24 25.05 -3.84
CA GLY A 109 -0.72 24.60 -2.82
C GLY A 109 -1.53 23.35 -3.18
N SER A 110 -1.30 22.71 -4.33
CA SER A 110 -2.03 21.50 -4.71
C SER A 110 -1.23 20.56 -5.61
N ILE A 111 -1.62 19.29 -5.66
CA ILE A 111 -1.02 18.27 -6.53
C ILE A 111 -2.09 17.75 -7.48
N PHE A 112 -1.85 17.93 -8.77
CA PHE A 112 -2.71 17.38 -9.82
C PHE A 112 -2.16 16.05 -10.32
N VAL A 113 -3.04 15.06 -10.48
CA VAL A 113 -2.72 13.73 -10.98
C VAL A 113 -3.67 13.38 -12.13
N ASP A 114 -3.11 12.97 -13.26
CA ASP A 114 -3.83 12.41 -14.40
C ASP A 114 -3.36 10.98 -14.68
N ALA A 115 -4.29 10.04 -14.55
CA ALA A 115 -4.12 8.61 -14.78
C ALA A 115 -4.82 8.12 -16.05
N GLY A 116 -5.28 9.02 -16.91
CA GLY A 116 -6.07 8.73 -18.11
C GLY A 116 -7.57 8.77 -17.82
N PRO A 117 -8.25 7.64 -17.57
CA PRO A 117 -9.69 7.65 -17.26
C PRO A 117 -10.04 8.40 -15.97
N LEU A 118 -9.08 8.55 -15.06
CA LEU A 118 -9.24 9.22 -13.77
C LEU A 118 -8.25 10.39 -13.66
N SER A 119 -8.73 11.56 -13.25
CA SER A 119 -7.87 12.68 -12.88
C SER A 119 -8.40 13.36 -11.62
N PHE A 120 -7.51 13.89 -10.79
CA PHE A 120 -7.89 14.53 -9.54
C PHE A 120 -6.85 15.55 -9.11
N GLU A 121 -7.27 16.50 -8.29
CA GLU A 121 -6.41 17.48 -7.65
C GLU A 121 -6.54 17.32 -6.15
N VAL A 122 -5.41 17.28 -5.45
CA VAL A 122 -5.32 17.12 -4.01
C VAL A 122 -4.76 18.38 -3.39
N THR A 123 -5.37 18.88 -2.32
CA THR A 123 -4.92 20.08 -1.59
C THR A 123 -4.87 19.79 -0.10
N SER A 124 -3.99 20.51 0.59
CA SER A 124 -4.09 20.68 2.04
C SER A 124 -5.21 21.65 2.39
N GLY A 125 -5.74 21.54 3.60
CA GLY A 125 -6.77 22.42 4.16
C GLY A 125 -8.12 22.21 3.50
N GLY A 126 -9.09 21.69 4.24
CA GLY A 126 -10.44 21.43 3.73
C GLY A 126 -11.13 20.27 4.41
N ARG A 127 -12.33 19.90 3.96
CA ARG A 127 -13.12 18.78 4.51
C ARG A 127 -12.61 17.40 4.09
N HIS A 128 -11.89 17.37 2.98
CA HIS A 128 -11.27 16.17 2.40
C HIS A 128 -10.12 16.58 1.48
N PRO A 129 -9.17 15.68 1.19
CA PRO A 129 -7.97 16.02 0.43
C PRO A 129 -8.26 16.35 -1.04
N PHE A 130 -9.36 15.86 -1.63
CA PHE A 130 -9.70 16.11 -3.03
C PHE A 130 -10.30 17.50 -3.25
N ARG A 131 -9.72 18.28 -4.15
CA ARG A 131 -10.31 19.51 -4.69
C ARG A 131 -11.10 19.26 -5.97
N THR A 132 -10.62 18.34 -6.79
CA THR A 132 -11.36 17.82 -7.95
C THR A 132 -11.22 16.31 -7.99
N PHE A 133 -12.25 15.62 -8.46
CA PHE A 133 -12.19 14.17 -8.71
C PHE A 133 -13.01 13.85 -9.95
N ARG A 134 -12.35 13.55 -11.07
CA ARG A 134 -12.97 13.39 -12.38
C ARG A 134 -12.78 12.00 -12.93
N PHE A 135 -13.85 11.47 -13.51
CA PHE A 135 -13.84 10.21 -14.24
C PHE A 135 -14.33 10.46 -15.67
N ASN A 136 -13.51 10.15 -16.67
CA ASN A 136 -13.76 10.44 -18.10
C ASN A 136 -14.20 11.90 -18.34
N GLY A 137 -13.58 12.84 -17.64
CA GLY A 137 -13.88 14.28 -17.72
C GLY A 137 -15.10 14.75 -16.94
N ALA A 138 -15.94 13.85 -16.42
CA ALA A 138 -17.08 14.21 -15.58
C ALA A 138 -16.62 14.42 -14.13
N ASP A 139 -17.05 15.52 -13.51
CA ASP A 139 -16.80 15.78 -12.08
C ASP A 139 -17.69 14.90 -11.21
N MET A 140 -17.06 14.22 -10.26
CA MET A 140 -17.68 13.26 -9.37
C MET A 140 -17.67 13.74 -7.92
N LEU A 141 -17.06 14.88 -7.56
CA LEU A 141 -16.89 15.25 -6.15
C LEU A 141 -18.18 15.83 -5.52
N GLN A 142 -18.40 15.56 -4.22
CA GLN A 142 -19.44 16.17 -3.38
C GLN A 142 -18.82 16.83 -2.14
N ASP A 143 -18.70 18.15 -2.15
CA ASP A 143 -17.95 18.92 -1.14
C ASP A 143 -18.68 19.11 0.22
N GLU A 144 -19.84 18.47 0.41
CA GLU A 144 -20.68 18.68 1.60
C GLU A 144 -20.27 17.78 2.79
N VAL A 145 -19.62 16.65 2.52
CA VAL A 145 -19.36 15.59 3.52
C VAL A 145 -17.85 15.41 3.71
N PRO A 146 -17.33 15.45 4.96
CA PRO A 146 -15.93 15.15 5.19
C PRO A 146 -15.60 13.71 4.82
N MET A 147 -14.41 13.47 4.28
CA MET A 147 -14.01 12.13 3.82
C MET A 147 -13.58 11.21 4.96
N LEU A 148 -12.97 11.76 6.01
CA LEU A 148 -12.46 11.00 7.15
C LEU A 148 -12.92 11.67 8.43
N ASP A 149 -13.52 10.90 9.32
CA ASP A 149 -13.83 11.33 10.66
C ASP A 149 -13.80 10.18 11.66
N LEU A 150 -13.73 10.53 12.93
CA LEU A 150 -13.76 9.60 14.05
C LEU A 150 -14.56 10.19 15.20
N GLU A 151 -15.06 9.30 16.05
CA GLU A 151 -15.74 9.65 17.28
C GLU A 151 -14.97 9.07 18.47
N VAL A 152 -14.70 9.94 19.45
CA VAL A 152 -14.00 9.62 20.69
C VAL A 152 -14.77 10.27 21.82
N GLU A 153 -15.20 9.49 22.81
CA GLU A 153 -15.94 9.98 23.98
C GLU A 153 -17.14 10.86 23.60
N ASP A 154 -18.00 10.35 22.71
CA ASP A 154 -19.20 11.02 22.17
C ASP A 154 -18.90 12.35 21.43
N ARG A 155 -17.64 12.57 21.06
CA ARG A 155 -17.19 13.76 20.35
C ARG A 155 -16.62 13.42 18.99
N ARG A 156 -17.12 14.11 17.96
CA ARG A 156 -16.70 13.95 16.57
C ARG A 156 -15.48 14.81 16.24
N TYR A 157 -14.53 14.21 15.54
CA TYR A 157 -13.35 14.87 14.97
C TYR A 157 -13.21 14.53 13.49
N VAL A 158 -12.90 15.53 12.67
CA VAL A 158 -12.82 15.43 11.21
C VAL A 158 -11.38 15.67 10.75
N ALA A 159 -10.91 14.97 9.72
CA ALA A 159 -9.60 15.20 9.10
C ALA A 159 -9.57 16.50 8.28
N SER A 160 -9.78 17.64 8.95
CA SER A 160 -9.89 18.97 8.35
C SER A 160 -8.89 19.96 8.94
N ASP A 161 -7.71 19.46 9.31
CA ASP A 161 -6.63 20.30 9.85
C ASP A 161 -6.27 21.42 8.85
N PRO A 162 -6.42 22.71 9.22
CA PRO A 162 -6.01 23.81 8.35
C PRO A 162 -4.49 23.81 8.10
N ASP A 163 -3.71 23.19 8.98
CA ASP A 163 -2.26 23.05 8.88
C ASP A 163 -1.82 21.74 8.21
N SER A 164 -2.77 21.00 7.60
CA SER A 164 -2.46 19.77 6.87
C SER A 164 -1.47 20.02 5.73
N LYS A 165 -0.79 18.95 5.31
CA LYS A 165 0.24 18.99 4.27
C LYS A 165 -0.09 17.98 3.19
N VAL A 166 0.23 18.32 1.96
CA VAL A 166 0.14 17.42 0.80
C VAL A 166 1.49 17.39 0.10
N PHE A 167 1.92 16.21 -0.33
CA PHE A 167 3.19 16.03 -1.02
C PHE A 167 3.15 14.82 -1.95
N VAL A 168 3.98 14.87 -2.99
CA VAL A 168 4.24 13.73 -3.87
C VAL A 168 5.24 12.82 -3.15
N GLU A 169 4.78 11.67 -2.65
CA GLU A 169 5.64 10.67 -2.01
C GLU A 169 6.33 9.79 -3.06
N GLU A 170 5.64 9.52 -4.18
CA GLU A 170 6.21 8.79 -5.32
C GLU A 170 5.74 9.40 -6.64
N HIS A 171 6.69 9.62 -7.55
CA HIS A 171 6.43 10.10 -8.91
C HIS A 171 7.01 9.12 -9.92
N GLY A 172 6.14 8.50 -10.71
CA GLY A 172 6.59 7.70 -11.84
C GLY A 172 5.48 7.47 -12.88
N PRO A 173 5.86 6.98 -14.07
CA PRO A 173 4.97 6.88 -15.22
C PRO A 173 3.92 5.76 -15.09
N LEU A 174 4.07 4.83 -14.15
CA LEU A 174 3.18 3.68 -13.95
C LEU A 174 2.40 3.75 -12.63
N ARG A 175 3.04 4.27 -11.58
CA ARG A 175 2.45 4.49 -10.26
C ARG A 175 2.90 5.83 -9.69
N ALA A 176 1.96 6.53 -9.04
CA ALA A 176 2.23 7.73 -8.27
C ALA A 176 1.51 7.67 -6.93
N VAL A 177 2.11 8.30 -5.92
CA VAL A 177 1.58 8.33 -4.56
C VAL A 177 1.53 9.77 -4.07
N VAL A 178 0.34 10.24 -3.77
CA VAL A 178 0.11 11.52 -3.09
C VAL A 178 -0.16 11.24 -1.62
N ARG A 179 0.61 11.85 -0.73
CA ARG A 179 0.45 11.70 0.71
C ARG A 179 -0.07 13.00 1.30
N CYS A 180 -1.08 12.85 2.15
CA CYS A 180 -1.66 13.91 2.96
C CYS A 180 -1.38 13.61 4.44
N GLU A 181 -0.97 14.62 5.20
CA GLU A 181 -0.78 14.55 6.65
C GLU A 181 -1.57 15.64 7.36
N GLY A 182 -2.08 15.36 8.55
CA GLY A 182 -2.75 16.34 9.39
C GLY A 182 -3.20 15.73 10.72
N LYS A 183 -4.06 16.44 11.43
CA LYS A 183 -4.76 15.94 12.62
C LYS A 183 -6.28 15.89 12.43
N TYR A 184 -6.97 15.11 13.25
CA TYR A 184 -8.42 15.25 13.34
C TYR A 184 -8.77 16.46 14.22
N VAL A 185 -9.81 17.19 13.84
CA VAL A 185 -10.22 18.47 14.44
C VAL A 185 -11.70 18.42 14.78
N ALA A 186 -12.05 18.77 16.01
CA ALA A 186 -13.44 18.92 16.44
C ALA A 186 -14.00 20.31 16.11
N GLU A 187 -15.30 20.50 16.34
CA GLU A 187 -16.00 21.75 16.04
C GLU A 187 -15.45 22.99 16.78
N ASP A 188 -14.97 22.83 18.01
CA ASP A 188 -14.35 23.92 18.78
C ASP A 188 -12.87 24.20 18.39
N GLY A 189 -12.34 23.46 17.40
CA GLY A 189 -10.96 23.56 16.96
C GLY A 189 -9.95 22.67 17.71
N SER A 190 -10.37 21.92 18.73
CA SER A 190 -9.48 20.98 19.43
C SER A 190 -8.99 19.90 18.46
N LYS A 191 -7.69 19.60 18.49
CA LYS A 191 -7.08 18.56 17.65
C LYS A 191 -6.84 17.28 18.43
N LEU A 192 -6.98 16.13 17.78
CA LEU A 192 -6.79 14.80 18.36
C LEU A 192 -6.31 13.83 17.27
N LEU A 193 -5.31 12.99 17.55
CA LEU A 193 -4.74 12.00 16.64
C LEU A 193 -4.17 12.59 15.34
N ASP A 194 -3.00 12.11 14.93
CA ASP A 194 -2.47 12.43 13.60
C ASP A 194 -3.06 11.45 12.57
N TYR A 195 -3.23 11.89 11.32
CA TYR A 195 -3.53 11.00 10.20
C TYR A 195 -2.47 11.12 9.10
N ILE A 196 -2.31 10.02 8.37
CA ILE A 196 -1.60 9.93 7.11
C ILE A 196 -2.56 9.28 6.12
N PHE A 197 -2.81 9.97 5.02
CA PHE A 197 -3.70 9.50 3.97
C PHE A 197 -2.95 9.44 2.65
N ARG A 198 -2.74 8.24 2.11
CA ARG A 198 -2.03 8.04 0.84
C ARG A 198 -2.99 7.63 -0.26
N ILE A 199 -2.89 8.33 -1.38
CA ILE A 199 -3.67 8.12 -2.59
C ILE A 199 -2.71 7.56 -3.65
N TYR A 200 -2.91 6.29 -3.99
CA TYR A 200 -2.17 5.61 -5.03
C TYR A 200 -2.95 5.69 -6.34
N ALA A 201 -2.32 6.24 -7.36
CA ALA A 201 -2.81 6.26 -8.73
C ALA A 201 -1.96 5.34 -9.61
N TYR A 202 -2.58 4.76 -10.63
CA TYR A 202 -1.95 3.82 -11.55
C TYR A 202 -2.26 4.21 -12.99
N ALA A 203 -1.26 4.17 -13.86
CA ALA A 203 -1.38 4.52 -15.27
C ALA A 203 -2.54 3.79 -15.96
N GLY A 204 -3.43 4.53 -16.60
CA GLY A 204 -4.57 4.01 -17.36
C GLY A 204 -5.65 3.34 -16.49
N LYS A 205 -5.68 3.55 -15.17
CA LYS A 205 -6.65 2.91 -14.27
C LYS A 205 -7.80 3.81 -13.86
N PRO A 206 -9.04 3.27 -13.83
CA PRO A 206 -10.22 3.99 -13.39
C PRO A 206 -10.43 3.94 -11.88
N PHE A 207 -9.39 3.63 -11.10
CA PHE A 207 -9.46 3.47 -9.65
C PHE A 207 -8.20 4.02 -8.99
N ILE A 208 -8.34 4.35 -7.71
CA ILE A 208 -7.23 4.65 -6.79
C ILE A 208 -7.21 3.61 -5.69
N ARG A 209 -6.04 3.43 -5.05
CA ARG A 209 -5.93 2.72 -3.78
C ARG A 209 -5.66 3.73 -2.68
N LEU A 210 -6.40 3.60 -1.58
CA LEU A 210 -6.32 4.49 -0.44
C LEU A 210 -5.71 3.75 0.74
N TYR A 211 -4.74 4.38 1.38
CA TYR A 211 -4.26 3.95 2.68
C TYR A 211 -4.51 5.04 3.69
N HIS A 212 -5.17 4.67 4.77
CA HIS A 212 -5.44 5.55 5.88
C HIS A 212 -4.74 4.99 7.12
N THR A 213 -3.86 5.80 7.71
CA THR A 213 -3.17 5.50 8.95
C THR A 213 -3.51 6.61 9.93
N PHE A 214 -4.00 6.26 11.12
CA PHE A 214 -4.05 7.20 12.24
C PHE A 214 -2.94 6.86 13.23
N VAL A 215 -2.45 7.86 13.94
CA VAL A 215 -1.34 7.73 14.89
C VAL A 215 -1.76 8.38 16.19
N ASN A 216 -1.77 7.58 17.25
CA ASN A 216 -1.97 8.10 18.60
C ASN A 216 -0.63 8.54 19.18
N LYS A 217 -0.50 9.85 19.41
CA LYS A 217 0.63 10.48 20.12
C LYS A 217 0.18 11.21 21.38
N GLU A 218 -1.09 11.05 21.75
CA GLU A 218 -1.68 11.77 22.86
C GLU A 218 -1.13 11.21 24.18
N PRO A 219 -0.89 12.06 25.19
CA PRO A 219 -0.31 11.65 26.47
C PRO A 219 -1.35 10.96 27.37
N VAL A 220 -2.03 9.95 26.85
CA VAL A 220 -3.07 9.18 27.52
C VAL A 220 -2.75 7.70 27.44
N GLU A 221 -3.03 6.97 28.52
CA GLU A 221 -2.81 5.51 28.56
C GLU A 221 -3.73 4.78 27.56
N LYS A 222 -4.95 5.28 27.39
CA LYS A 222 -5.96 4.70 26.52
C LYS A 222 -6.81 5.79 25.90
N LEU A 223 -7.20 5.58 24.64
CA LEU A 223 -8.18 6.40 23.94
C LEU A 223 -9.26 5.48 23.36
N GLU A 224 -10.53 5.71 23.70
CA GLU A 224 -11.64 4.92 23.19
C GLU A 224 -12.25 5.56 21.95
N ILE A 225 -11.92 5.00 20.78
CA ILE A 225 -12.53 5.37 19.50
C ILE A 225 -13.82 4.53 19.33
N SER A 226 -14.98 5.19 19.40
CA SER A 226 -16.30 4.57 19.20
C SER A 226 -16.57 4.35 17.71
N GLU A 227 -16.17 5.30 16.86
CA GLU A 227 -16.36 5.25 15.41
C GLU A 227 -15.11 5.72 14.65
N LEU A 228 -14.81 5.08 13.52
CA LEU A 228 -13.85 5.56 12.51
C LEU A 228 -14.50 5.36 11.14
N SER A 229 -14.67 6.46 10.41
CA SER A 229 -15.48 6.50 9.20
C SER A 229 -14.69 7.03 8.01
N LEU A 230 -14.90 6.37 6.86
CA LEU A 230 -14.44 6.79 5.55
C LEU A 230 -15.68 7.03 4.69
N HIS A 231 -15.94 8.29 4.38
CA HIS A 231 -16.97 8.70 3.44
C HIS A 231 -16.33 8.94 2.08
N LEU A 232 -16.96 8.46 1.02
CA LEU A 232 -16.54 8.80 -0.33
C LEU A 232 -17.42 9.94 -0.82
N PRO A 233 -16.87 11.17 -0.96
CA PRO A 233 -17.62 12.34 -1.41
C PRO A 233 -17.88 12.25 -2.92
N LEU A 234 -18.62 11.23 -3.37
CA LEU A 234 -18.81 10.95 -4.79
C LEU A 234 -20.28 11.11 -5.22
N ARG A 235 -20.52 11.93 -6.24
CA ARG A 235 -21.78 12.04 -6.97
C ARG A 235 -21.86 10.91 -7.97
N LEU A 236 -22.56 9.86 -7.59
CA LEU A 236 -22.97 8.82 -8.52
C LEU A 236 -24.16 9.34 -9.33
N SER A 237 -24.02 9.35 -10.66
CA SER A 237 -25.11 9.73 -11.55
C SER A 237 -26.13 8.59 -11.65
N GLY A 238 -27.38 8.87 -12.05
CA GLY A 238 -28.36 7.81 -12.37
C GLY A 238 -27.94 6.89 -13.52
N LYS A 239 -26.86 7.21 -14.25
CA LYS A 239 -26.23 6.38 -15.28
C LYS A 239 -25.05 5.53 -14.75
N THR A 240 -24.72 5.66 -13.47
CA THR A 240 -23.65 4.87 -12.86
C THR A 240 -24.13 3.44 -12.69
N GLU A 241 -23.66 2.56 -13.58
CA GLU A 241 -24.05 1.15 -13.53
C GLU A 241 -23.33 0.38 -12.42
N ARG A 242 -22.09 0.76 -12.08
CA ARG A 242 -21.24 0.05 -11.12
C ARG A 242 -20.29 1.00 -10.38
N PHE A 243 -20.15 0.78 -9.09
CA PHE A 243 -19.12 1.35 -8.22
C PHE A 243 -18.55 0.22 -7.36
N LEU A 244 -17.23 0.17 -7.19
CA LEU A 244 -16.56 -0.89 -6.43
C LEU A 244 -15.69 -0.26 -5.34
N LEU A 245 -15.92 -0.69 -4.11
CA LEU A 245 -15.04 -0.44 -2.96
C LEU A 245 -14.59 -1.79 -2.43
N GLY A 246 -13.28 -1.95 -2.25
CA GLY A 246 -12.69 -3.16 -1.70
C GLY A 246 -11.44 -2.84 -0.91
N THR A 247 -11.14 -3.66 0.09
CA THR A 247 -9.87 -3.61 0.80
C THR A 247 -8.88 -4.52 0.11
N ALA A 248 -7.62 -4.13 0.08
CA ALA A 248 -6.61 -4.79 -0.73
C ALA A 248 -6.32 -6.25 -0.35
N ASP A 249 -6.71 -6.68 0.85
CA ASP A 249 -6.34 -8.01 1.36
C ASP A 249 -7.49 -9.02 1.35
N HIS A 250 -8.65 -8.70 0.76
CA HIS A 250 -9.75 -9.67 0.69
C HIS A 250 -10.55 -9.65 -0.61
N TYR A 251 -10.50 -10.80 -1.30
CA TYR A 251 -11.36 -11.25 -2.39
C TYR A 251 -12.79 -11.60 -1.93
N ARG A 252 -13.34 -10.88 -0.95
CA ARG A 252 -14.76 -11.00 -0.58
C ARG A 252 -15.39 -9.62 -0.49
N PRO A 253 -16.57 -9.41 -1.12
CA PRO A 253 -17.23 -8.11 -1.11
C PRO A 253 -17.51 -7.66 0.33
N PHE A 254 -17.18 -6.41 0.63
CA PHE A 254 -17.58 -5.78 1.89
C PHE A 254 -19.11 -5.74 1.99
N ARG A 255 -19.61 -5.98 3.21
CA ARG A 255 -20.98 -5.61 3.58
C ARG A 255 -21.03 -4.08 3.65
N VAL A 256 -21.73 -3.46 2.71
CA VAL A 256 -22.24 -2.10 2.83
C VAL A 256 -23.29 -2.13 3.96
N HIS A 257 -23.06 -1.41 5.05
CA HIS A 257 -24.07 -1.30 6.10
C HIS A 257 -25.15 -0.30 5.65
N ARG A 258 -26.38 -0.84 5.47
CA ARG A 258 -27.62 -0.33 4.83
C ARG A 258 -27.64 -0.55 3.30
N ALA A 259 -28.31 -1.56 2.74
CA ALA A 259 -29.62 -2.14 3.08
C ALA A 259 -29.70 -3.69 2.91
N LEU A 260 -30.64 -4.28 3.67
CA LEU A 260 -31.16 -5.66 3.73
C LEU A 260 -30.38 -6.77 4.49
N GLU A 261 -31.13 -7.50 5.30
CA GLU A 261 -30.77 -8.43 6.39
C GLU A 261 -30.39 -9.88 5.98
N VAL A 262 -29.73 -10.58 6.92
CA VAL A 262 -30.08 -11.91 7.52
C VAL A 262 -28.86 -12.83 7.77
N ALA A 263 -28.57 -13.04 9.08
CA ALA A 263 -28.11 -14.24 9.84
C ALA A 263 -26.87 -15.07 9.36
N LEU A 264 -26.09 -15.87 10.11
CA LEU A 264 -26.14 -16.67 11.36
C LEU A 264 -24.67 -16.83 11.88
N ALA A 265 -24.36 -16.76 13.18
CA ALA A 265 -24.29 -17.80 14.24
C ALA A 265 -22.90 -18.47 14.48
N ARG A 266 -22.73 -18.91 15.74
CA ARG A 266 -21.51 -19.13 16.58
C ARG A 266 -20.61 -20.32 16.22
N ALA A 267 -19.35 -20.30 16.71
CA ALA A 267 -18.67 -21.45 17.34
C ALA A 267 -17.34 -21.04 18.01
N ASP A 268 -17.10 -21.59 19.20
CA ASP A 268 -16.01 -21.32 20.14
C ASP A 268 -14.69 -22.09 19.88
N HIS A 269 -13.64 -21.60 20.56
CA HIS A 269 -12.32 -22.17 20.89
C HIS A 269 -11.28 -22.42 19.78
N PHE A 270 -10.15 -21.68 19.84
CA PHE A 270 -8.76 -22.19 19.96
C PHE A 270 -7.75 -21.04 20.20
N VAL A 271 -6.60 -21.37 20.79
CA VAL A 271 -5.63 -20.49 21.51
C VAL A 271 -4.50 -19.89 20.63
N ARG A 272 -4.01 -18.72 21.09
CA ARG A 272 -2.87 -17.84 20.71
C ARG A 272 -1.62 -18.45 20.03
N ARG A 273 -0.99 -17.65 19.14
CA ARG A 273 0.47 -17.37 19.12
C ARG A 273 0.74 -15.88 18.84
N ASN A 274 1.88 -15.40 19.37
CA ASN A 274 2.10 -14.02 19.83
C ASN A 274 2.58 -13.05 18.73
N ILE A 275 1.89 -11.91 18.61
CA ILE A 275 2.43 -10.67 18.02
C ILE A 275 3.26 -9.98 19.10
N LEU A 276 4.46 -9.51 18.76
CA LEU A 276 5.29 -8.74 19.68
C LEU A 276 4.86 -7.27 19.65
N THR A 277 4.35 -6.77 20.77
CA THR A 277 3.97 -5.37 20.99
C THR A 277 4.82 -4.75 22.11
N PRO A 278 5.15 -3.45 22.05
CA PRO A 278 5.71 -2.73 23.19
C PRO A 278 4.82 -2.83 24.44
N GLU A 279 5.39 -2.76 25.64
CA GLU A 279 4.61 -2.65 26.88
C GLU A 279 3.73 -1.39 26.86
N GLY A 280 2.44 -1.54 27.19
CA GLY A 280 1.45 -0.45 27.19
C GLY A 280 0.76 -0.18 25.85
N PHE A 281 1.10 -0.90 24.77
CA PHE A 281 0.47 -0.72 23.45
C PHE A 281 -0.66 -1.73 23.21
N ALA A 282 -1.90 -1.26 23.07
CA ALA A 282 -3.05 -2.07 22.68
C ALA A 282 -3.53 -1.71 21.27
N LEU A 283 -3.33 -2.61 20.31
CA LEU A 283 -3.96 -2.53 18.99
C LEU A 283 -5.37 -3.12 19.09
N LYS A 284 -6.39 -2.32 18.74
CA LYS A 284 -7.77 -2.80 18.60
C LYS A 284 -7.83 -3.76 17.41
N LEU A 285 -7.73 -5.04 17.72
CA LEU A 285 -7.88 -6.14 16.78
C LEU A 285 -9.36 -6.18 16.34
N SER A 286 -9.68 -5.65 15.16
CA SER A 286 -10.93 -6.02 14.52
C SER A 286 -10.89 -7.53 14.24
N SER A 287 -11.50 -8.32 15.13
CA SER A 287 -11.73 -9.76 15.03
C SER A 287 -10.49 -10.60 14.66
N LEU A 288 -9.78 -11.10 15.67
CA LEU A 288 -8.79 -12.19 15.58
C LEU A 288 -9.26 -13.41 14.74
N ARG A 289 -10.57 -13.62 14.54
CA ARG A 289 -11.10 -14.73 13.72
C ARG A 289 -11.04 -14.47 12.21
N ARG A 290 -10.89 -13.22 11.76
CA ARG A 290 -10.81 -12.87 10.31
C ARG A 290 -9.38 -12.94 9.77
N ASN A 291 -8.40 -12.59 10.60
CA ASN A 291 -7.02 -12.43 10.15
C ASN A 291 -6.21 -13.73 10.12
N TYR A 292 -6.73 -14.82 10.71
CA TYR A 292 -6.02 -16.11 10.79
C TYR A 292 -6.33 -17.08 9.64
N LEU A 293 -7.38 -16.82 8.84
CA LEU A 293 -7.75 -17.67 7.70
C LEU A 293 -7.35 -17.07 6.34
N ALA A 294 -6.70 -15.90 6.33
CA ALA A 294 -6.27 -15.21 5.12
C ALA A 294 -4.73 -15.20 5.05
N PRO A 295 -4.10 -15.89 4.07
CA PRO A 295 -2.66 -15.80 3.86
C PRO A 295 -2.32 -14.38 3.36
N GLY A 296 -1.65 -13.57 4.19
CA GLY A 296 -1.16 -12.23 3.78
C GLY A 296 -1.06 -11.18 4.88
N GLU A 297 -1.81 -11.29 5.99
CA GLU A 297 -2.08 -10.13 6.85
C GLU A 297 -1.11 -9.90 8.03
N SER A 298 0.20 -10.06 7.83
CA SER A 298 1.20 -9.64 8.84
C SER A 298 1.71 -8.21 8.64
N ASP A 299 1.33 -7.56 7.54
CA ASP A 299 1.97 -6.32 7.09
C ASP A 299 1.55 -5.10 7.95
N PHE A 300 0.45 -5.21 8.69
CA PHE A 300 -0.19 -4.10 9.39
C PHE A 300 0.57 -3.56 10.61
N ILE A 301 1.47 -4.32 11.23
CA ILE A 301 2.24 -3.82 12.39
C ILE A 301 3.61 -3.25 11.99
N THR A 302 4.16 -3.73 10.88
CA THR A 302 5.51 -3.38 10.42
C THR A 302 5.60 -1.92 9.98
N GLU A 303 4.63 -1.43 9.20
CA GLU A 303 4.61 -0.05 8.72
C GLU A 303 4.37 0.99 9.83
N PRO A 304 3.37 0.83 10.74
CA PRO A 304 3.22 1.75 11.86
C PRO A 304 4.44 1.80 12.78
N LEU A 305 5.07 0.66 13.05
CA LEU A 305 6.29 0.60 13.87
C LEU A 305 7.49 1.28 13.18
N ALA A 306 7.64 1.11 11.86
CA ALA A 306 8.67 1.81 11.09
C ALA A 306 8.43 3.34 11.06
N TYR A 307 7.18 3.76 10.88
CA TYR A 307 6.79 5.17 10.96
C TYR A 307 7.05 5.76 12.36
N LEU A 308 6.72 5.02 13.42
CA LEU A 308 7.02 5.44 14.79
C LEU A 308 8.52 5.58 15.01
N ALA A 309 9.32 4.60 14.59
CA ALA A 309 10.77 4.67 14.68
C ALA A 309 11.34 5.92 13.99
N GLU A 310 10.81 6.28 12.82
CA GLU A 310 11.21 7.50 12.11
C GLU A 310 10.83 8.77 12.88
N LYS A 311 9.61 8.86 13.40
CA LYS A 311 9.11 10.07 14.08
C LYS A 311 9.71 10.25 15.47
N THR A 312 9.93 9.18 16.22
CA THR A 312 10.50 9.23 17.57
C THR A 312 12.03 9.13 17.56
N LYS A 313 12.63 8.69 16.45
CA LYS A 313 14.04 8.28 16.35
C LYS A 313 14.41 7.12 17.29
N ASP A 314 13.42 6.39 17.80
CA ASP A 314 13.63 5.22 18.65
C ASP A 314 13.73 3.95 17.79
N LYS A 315 14.93 3.38 17.73
CA LYS A 315 15.23 2.19 16.93
C LYS A 315 14.51 0.93 17.41
N SER A 316 14.08 0.86 18.67
CA SER A 316 13.43 -0.32 19.23
C SER A 316 12.11 -0.66 18.52
N TYR A 317 11.37 0.35 18.05
CA TYR A 317 10.17 0.12 17.24
C TYR A 317 10.50 -0.55 15.90
N LEU A 318 11.61 -0.17 15.28
CA LEU A 318 12.03 -0.74 14.01
C LEU A 318 12.60 -2.15 14.16
N GLU A 319 13.26 -2.44 15.28
CA GLU A 319 13.66 -3.79 15.66
C GLU A 319 12.43 -4.68 15.89
N LEU A 320 11.39 -4.17 16.55
CA LEU A 320 10.11 -4.88 16.70
C LEU A 320 9.40 -5.08 15.35
N ALA A 321 9.42 -4.10 14.46
CA ALA A 321 8.91 -4.22 13.10
C ALA A 321 9.65 -5.34 12.34
N TYR A 322 10.97 -5.39 12.50
CA TYR A 322 11.81 -6.42 11.90
C TYR A 322 11.56 -7.82 12.46
N LEU A 323 11.35 -7.94 13.77
CA LEU A 323 11.01 -9.22 14.39
C LEU A 323 9.65 -9.72 13.91
N ASN A 324 8.65 -8.84 13.80
CA ASN A 324 7.34 -9.20 13.24
C ASN A 324 7.47 -9.58 11.75
N PHE A 325 8.29 -8.87 10.97
CA PHE A 325 8.60 -9.22 9.57
C PHE A 325 9.32 -10.57 9.43
N LYS A 326 10.34 -10.84 10.25
CA LYS A 326 11.04 -12.14 10.33
C LYS A 326 10.08 -13.26 10.73
N GLN A 327 9.20 -13.03 11.71
CA GLN A 327 8.19 -14.03 12.08
C GLN A 327 7.17 -14.26 10.97
N ALA A 328 6.79 -13.24 10.20
CA ALA A 328 5.93 -13.40 9.04
C ALA A 328 6.59 -14.28 7.97
N LEU A 329 7.88 -14.08 7.71
CA LEU A 329 8.68 -14.92 6.81
C LEU A 329 8.79 -16.36 7.34
N ILE A 330 9.18 -16.52 8.62
CA ILE A 330 9.38 -17.82 9.24
C ILE A 330 8.07 -18.59 9.37
N ALA A 331 6.97 -18.01 9.84
CA ALA A 331 5.69 -18.72 10.02
C ALA A 331 5.07 -19.19 8.69
N ARG A 332 5.51 -18.63 7.56
CA ARG A 332 5.07 -19.01 6.21
C ARG A 332 5.84 -20.20 5.63
N ASP A 333 6.94 -20.63 6.26
CA ASP A 333 7.77 -21.79 5.86
C ASP A 333 7.36 -23.16 6.50
N PRO A 334 6.96 -23.26 7.80
CA PRO A 334 6.65 -24.51 8.48
C PRO A 334 5.20 -24.99 8.28
N VAL A 335 4.32 -24.25 7.60
CA VAL A 335 2.95 -24.72 7.28
C VAL A 335 2.94 -25.39 5.91
N HIS A 336 3.73 -26.46 5.77
CA HIS A 336 3.66 -27.40 4.67
C HIS A 336 2.39 -28.27 4.79
N ASN A 337 1.20 -27.68 4.59
CA ASN A 337 -0.03 -28.44 4.41
C ASN A 337 -0.33 -28.54 2.90
N PRO A 338 -0.70 -29.71 2.37
CA PRO A 338 -1.02 -29.89 0.95
C PRO A 338 -2.26 -29.05 0.61
N GLY A 339 -2.03 -27.90 -0.03
CA GLY A 339 -3.07 -26.90 -0.32
C GLY A 339 -2.61 -25.45 -0.11
N HIS A 340 -1.43 -25.20 0.48
CA HIS A 340 -0.86 -23.86 0.55
C HIS A 340 -0.02 -23.54 -0.69
N PRO A 341 -0.17 -22.33 -1.27
CA PRO A 341 0.73 -21.84 -2.31
C PRO A 341 2.17 -21.70 -1.78
N ALA A 342 3.15 -21.92 -2.65
CA ALA A 342 4.57 -21.85 -2.30
C ALA A 342 4.93 -20.45 -1.78
N THR A 343 5.97 -20.35 -0.95
CA THR A 343 6.53 -19.09 -0.42
C THR A 343 6.88 -18.07 -1.52
N GLU A 344 7.06 -18.54 -2.75
CA GLU A 344 7.24 -17.79 -4.00
C GLU A 344 6.04 -16.88 -4.37
N GLU A 345 4.85 -17.12 -3.80
CA GLU A 345 3.62 -16.41 -4.16
C GLU A 345 3.36 -15.13 -3.34
N TYR A 346 4.21 -14.82 -2.36
CA TYR A 346 4.00 -13.68 -1.46
C TYR A 346 4.88 -12.48 -1.82
N ARG A 347 4.22 -11.43 -2.32
CA ARG A 347 4.84 -10.14 -2.59
C ARG A 347 4.77 -9.27 -1.36
N PHE A 348 5.89 -9.08 -0.70
CA PHE A 348 6.02 -8.09 0.34
C PHE A 348 5.99 -6.69 -0.27
N TRP A 349 5.10 -5.85 0.24
CA TRP A 349 5.10 -4.41 -0.01
C TRP A 349 6.06 -3.76 0.98
N LEU A 350 7.11 -3.09 0.47
CA LEU A 350 8.33 -2.92 1.26
C LEU A 350 8.95 -1.52 1.14
N PRO A 351 8.33 -0.50 1.75
CA PRO A 351 9.09 0.58 2.38
C PRO A 351 9.94 0.04 3.55
N PHE A 352 9.49 -1.03 4.21
CA PHE A 352 10.09 -1.54 5.45
C PHE A 352 11.57 -1.98 5.37
N PRO A 353 12.06 -2.72 4.36
CA PRO A 353 13.45 -3.14 4.31
C PRO A 353 14.37 -1.96 4.13
N ASP A 354 13.96 -0.91 3.41
CA ASP A 354 14.74 0.33 3.34
C ASP A 354 14.87 0.96 4.75
N TYR A 355 13.76 1.11 5.48
CA TYR A 355 13.81 1.61 6.86
C TYR A 355 14.71 0.75 7.75
N ALA A 356 14.55 -0.58 7.70
CA ALA A 356 15.34 -1.53 8.49
C ALA A 356 16.83 -1.52 8.10
N ASP A 357 17.15 -1.38 6.82
CA ASP A 357 18.54 -1.29 6.33
C ASP A 357 19.21 0.00 6.79
N ARG A 358 18.53 1.14 6.65
CA ARG A 358 19.00 2.45 7.14
C ARG A 358 19.28 2.46 8.63
N ALA A 359 18.60 1.63 9.41
CA ALA A 359 18.83 1.50 10.84
C ALA A 359 19.92 0.49 11.23
N GLY A 360 20.45 -0.28 10.27
CA GLY A 360 21.47 -1.30 10.48
C GLY A 360 20.92 -2.66 10.95
N ILE A 361 19.65 -2.96 10.68
CA ILE A 361 18.95 -4.12 11.27
C ILE A 361 18.95 -5.34 10.34
N LEU A 362 19.20 -5.16 9.03
CA LEU A 362 19.13 -6.23 8.01
C LEU A 362 20.42 -7.08 7.87
N GLU A 363 21.16 -7.33 8.95
CA GLU A 363 22.45 -8.06 8.88
C GLU A 363 22.31 -9.54 8.42
N ASP A 364 21.12 -10.13 8.51
CA ASP A 364 20.92 -11.60 8.36
C ASP A 364 20.13 -12.09 7.14
N LEU A 365 19.58 -11.21 6.30
CA LEU A 365 18.80 -11.68 5.12
C LEU A 365 19.76 -12.05 3.99
N LYS A 366 20.39 -13.23 4.11
CA LYS A 366 21.03 -13.88 2.98
C LYS A 366 19.93 -14.40 2.05
N PRO A 367 20.01 -14.14 0.73
CA PRO A 367 19.13 -14.83 -0.21
C PRO A 367 19.31 -16.34 -0.04
N CYS A 368 18.21 -17.08 0.07
CA CYS A 368 18.23 -18.53 -0.03
C CYS A 368 18.60 -18.96 -1.45
#